data_AF-A0A9P7E9C8-F1
#
_entry.id   AF-A0A9P7E9C8-F1
#
_cell.length_a   1.000
_cell.length_b   1.000
_cell.length_c   1.000
_cell.angle_alpha   90.00
_cell.angle_beta   90.00
_cell.angle_gamma   90.00
#
_symmetry.space_group_name_H-M   'P 1'
#
loop_
_entity.id
_entity.type
_entity.pdbx_description
1 polymer ?
#
loop_
_entity_poly.entity_id
_entity_poly.type
_entity_poly.pdbx_seq_one_letter_code
_entity_poly.pdbx_strand_id
1 'polypeptide(L)'
;EGKLARGTLHSWPIPCKAKFDIYTPYDLAACPQVLVICSNIHSHPLPAPVKTPKAIQVIFHKLLLTLSWKLADATPRRILLNSAFIQALRAQLDWKETRNPSLSDLHPSLGNSNHAQRLINSLQFDEFPSGTGFEGAIHLATKHDLLPVNECYIRCAETHQLPTQSVTLTSSLQLVICMTQRMLWHLMQAKQLLIDTSFKCVHGWQEFELESWDIAHMKSIIGARAFTTSQSAQAHFILFQQIFEIASADTGCTVQFHYMHGEGIQTIIADGHKGQGLGKYIFLHSEPATMTQPLSFATWIHMATCSQFYCLCLAHYKCNIHSLRSQVLKDMEIAMLTIASAEPHPDLQGTLTKIKKGGKKAAAWLKDKIEGTKFTLPALYQPNSLIPLEIWKALPTTTNSNEQAHRNVNRDGVGLTLLGGIMRGFHYD
;
A
#
# COMPACT_ATOMS: atom_id res chain seq x y z
N GLU A 1 -5.20 16.41 -38.44
CA GLU A 1 -4.15 16.91 -37.51
C GLU A 1 -4.76 17.93 -36.56
N GLY A 2 -5.33 17.48 -35.44
CA GLY A 2 -6.03 18.37 -34.49
C GLY A 2 -5.13 18.74 -33.33
N LYS A 3 -4.28 19.76 -33.46
CA LYS A 3 -3.54 20.32 -32.34
C LYS A 3 -4.37 21.42 -31.68
N LEU A 4 -4.62 21.30 -30.38
CA LEU A 4 -5.24 22.35 -29.56
C LEU A 4 -4.30 23.57 -29.54
N ALA A 5 -4.77 24.70 -30.08
CA ALA A 5 -4.08 25.99 -29.97
C ALA A 5 -4.44 26.67 -28.64
N ARG A 6 -3.46 27.30 -28.00
CA ARG A 6 -3.68 28.08 -26.78
C ARG A 6 -4.43 29.37 -27.14
N GLY A 7 -5.60 29.59 -26.54
CA GLY A 7 -6.36 30.82 -26.76
C GLY A 7 -5.66 32.06 -26.21
N THR A 8 -5.94 33.21 -26.82
CA THR A 8 -5.43 34.52 -26.40
C THR A 8 -6.44 35.19 -25.47
N LEU A 9 -6.00 35.65 -24.30
CA LEU A 9 -6.86 36.44 -23.41
C LEU A 9 -6.89 37.88 -23.91
N HIS A 10 -8.08 38.38 -24.23
CA HIS A 10 -8.31 39.79 -24.56
C HIS A 10 -8.83 40.52 -23.33
N SER A 11 -8.24 41.66 -23.02
CA SER A 11 -8.82 42.61 -22.06
C SER A 11 -10.16 43.10 -22.59
N TRP A 12 -11.13 43.31 -21.70
CA TRP A 12 -12.39 43.93 -22.10
C TRP A 12 -12.10 45.30 -22.75
N PRO A 13 -12.65 45.60 -23.94
CA PRO A 13 -12.21 46.74 -24.74
C PRO A 13 -12.56 48.10 -24.11
N ILE A 14 -13.48 48.12 -23.14
CA ILE A 14 -13.92 49.33 -22.47
C ILE A 14 -13.50 49.28 -20.98
N PRO A 15 -12.66 50.20 -20.49
CA PRO A 15 -12.32 50.24 -19.07
C PRO A 15 -13.57 50.48 -18.22
N CYS A 16 -13.55 49.94 -17.00
CA CYS A 16 -14.65 50.11 -16.06
C CYS A 16 -14.81 51.59 -15.69
N LYS A 17 -16.03 52.13 -15.84
CA LYS A 17 -16.35 53.51 -15.45
C LYS A 17 -16.74 53.67 -13.98
N ALA A 18 -16.99 52.56 -13.28
CA ALA A 18 -17.32 52.57 -11.85
C ALA A 18 -16.12 53.03 -11.02
N LYS A 19 -16.37 53.91 -10.04
CA LYS A 19 -15.38 54.41 -9.09
C LYS A 19 -15.84 54.09 -7.68
N PHE A 20 -14.92 53.68 -6.82
CA PHE A 20 -15.22 53.41 -5.42
C PHE A 20 -14.47 54.40 -4.54
N ASP A 21 -15.22 55.17 -3.76
CA ASP A 21 -14.68 56.04 -2.72
C ASP A 21 -14.88 55.33 -1.37
N ILE A 22 -13.77 55.06 -0.67
CA ILE A 22 -13.76 54.31 0.60
C ILE A 22 -13.40 55.29 1.72
N TYR A 23 -14.33 55.51 2.65
CA TYR A 23 -14.15 56.37 3.80
C TYR A 23 -13.99 55.51 5.05
N THR A 24 -12.76 55.44 5.55
CA THR A 24 -12.43 54.76 6.80
C THR A 24 -12.46 55.77 7.95
N PRO A 25 -13.23 55.53 9.03
CA PRO A 25 -13.23 56.39 10.21
C PRO A 25 -11.82 56.49 10.83
N TYR A 26 -11.52 57.64 11.44
CA TYR A 26 -10.24 57.85 12.13
C TYR A 26 -10.05 56.88 13.32
N ASP A 27 -11.15 56.53 14.00
CA ASP A 27 -11.18 55.55 15.09
C ASP A 27 -12.16 54.42 14.79
N LEU A 28 -11.61 53.25 14.45
CA LEU A 28 -12.38 52.04 14.15
C LEU A 28 -12.93 51.33 15.40
N ALA A 29 -12.39 51.62 16.60
CA ALA A 29 -12.93 51.07 17.84
C ALA A 29 -14.24 51.77 18.22
N ALA A 30 -14.32 53.09 18.02
CA ALA A 30 -15.54 53.86 18.24
C ALA A 30 -16.57 53.73 17.10
N CYS A 31 -16.11 53.61 15.84
CA CYS A 31 -16.97 53.38 14.67
C CYS A 31 -16.42 52.23 13.80
N PRO A 32 -16.90 50.99 14.00
CA PRO A 32 -16.38 49.82 13.30
C PRO A 32 -16.88 49.67 11.86
N GLN A 33 -17.48 50.72 11.28
CA GLN A 33 -18.11 50.69 9.95
C GLN A 33 -17.33 51.56 8.97
N VAL A 34 -17.05 51.02 7.79
CA VAL A 34 -16.43 51.74 6.66
C VAL A 34 -17.53 52.07 5.65
N LEU A 35 -17.58 53.32 5.19
CA LEU A 35 -18.50 53.73 4.13
C LEU A 35 -17.83 53.51 2.78
N VAL A 36 -18.47 52.74 1.91
CA VAL A 36 -18.03 52.52 0.53
C VAL A 36 -19.08 53.08 -0.42
N ILE A 37 -18.73 54.09 -1.20
CA ILE A 37 -19.61 54.70 -2.21
C ILE A 37 -19.16 54.24 -3.59
N CYS A 38 -20.05 53.59 -4.33
CA CYS A 38 -19.83 53.27 -5.74
C CYS A 38 -20.50 54.34 -6.61
N SER A 39 -19.68 55.07 -7.37
CA SER A 39 -20.12 56.07 -8.34
C SER A 39 -20.05 55.48 -9.75
N ASN A 40 -21.11 55.67 -10.54
CA ASN A 40 -21.31 55.12 -11.90
C ASN A 40 -21.62 53.61 -11.99
N ILE A 41 -22.22 53.20 -13.11
CA ILE A 41 -22.58 51.80 -13.41
C ILE A 41 -21.39 51.09 -14.08
N HIS A 42 -21.17 49.81 -13.77
CA HIS A 42 -20.18 48.97 -14.44
C HIS A 42 -20.44 48.87 -15.96
N SER A 43 -19.41 49.07 -16.78
CA SER A 43 -19.45 49.01 -18.25
C SER A 43 -19.01 47.66 -18.83
N HIS A 44 -18.98 46.63 -17.98
CA HIS A 44 -18.56 45.26 -18.32
C HIS A 44 -19.44 44.26 -17.56
N PRO A 45 -19.56 43.00 -18.05
CA PRO A 45 -20.23 41.94 -17.30
C PRO A 45 -19.51 41.67 -15.98
N LEU A 46 -20.24 41.16 -14.98
CA LEU A 46 -19.65 40.75 -13.71
C LEU A 46 -18.52 39.76 -13.96
N PRO A 47 -17.31 39.98 -13.40
CA PRO A 47 -16.25 38.99 -13.49
C PRO A 47 -16.73 37.70 -12.82
N ALA A 48 -16.29 36.55 -13.34
CA ALA A 48 -16.58 35.27 -12.71
C ALA A 48 -16.10 35.34 -11.24
N PRO A 49 -16.90 34.87 -10.27
CA PRO A 49 -16.53 35.00 -8.86
C PRO A 49 -15.28 34.14 -8.61
N VAL A 50 -14.15 34.80 -8.35
CA VAL A 50 -12.85 34.14 -8.16
C VAL A 50 -12.66 33.67 -6.71
N LYS A 51 -13.33 34.32 -5.75
CA LYS A 51 -13.25 34.00 -4.32
C LYS A 51 -14.49 33.21 -3.90
N THR A 52 -14.28 32.17 -3.09
CA THR A 52 -15.38 31.44 -2.44
C THR A 52 -15.81 32.22 -1.19
N PRO A 53 -17.07 32.68 -1.08
CA PRO A 53 -17.58 33.35 0.12
C PRO A 53 -17.46 32.47 1.36
N LYS A 54 -17.30 33.06 2.55
CA LYS A 54 -17.08 32.29 3.79
C LYS A 54 -18.22 31.32 4.10
N ALA A 55 -19.48 31.72 3.86
CA ALA A 55 -20.64 30.85 4.02
C ALA A 55 -20.55 29.59 3.13
N ILE A 56 -20.11 29.72 1.88
CA ILE A 56 -19.90 28.59 0.98
C ILE A 56 -18.70 27.74 1.42
N GLN A 57 -17.62 28.35 1.91
CA GLN A 57 -16.48 27.59 2.46
C GLN A 57 -16.92 26.72 3.64
N VAL A 58 -17.74 27.25 4.55
CA VAL A 58 -18.28 26.49 5.69
C VAL A 58 -19.09 25.30 5.20
N ILE A 59 -19.97 25.47 4.21
CA ILE A 59 -20.73 24.37 3.61
C ILE A 59 -19.78 23.33 2.99
N PHE A 60 -18.81 23.79 2.19
CA PHE A 60 -17.85 22.90 1.53
C PHE A 60 -17.01 22.11 2.54
N HIS A 61 -16.53 22.76 3.60
CA HIS A 61 -15.79 22.09 4.67
C HIS A 61 -16.66 21.07 5.41
N LYS A 62 -17.92 21.42 5.70
CA LYS A 62 -18.86 20.48 6.32
C LYS A 62 -19.06 19.23 5.44
N LEU A 63 -19.18 19.39 4.13
CA LEU A 63 -19.26 18.26 3.19
C LEU A 63 -17.97 17.43 3.21
N LEU A 64 -16.81 18.07 3.23
CA LEU A 64 -15.52 17.38 3.30
C LEU A 64 -15.33 16.58 4.60
N LEU A 65 -15.78 17.11 5.75
CA LEU A 65 -15.70 16.42 7.04
C LEU A 65 -16.53 15.11 7.07
N THR A 66 -17.56 14.99 6.23
CA THR A 66 -18.30 13.71 6.10
C THR A 66 -17.45 12.56 5.55
N LEU A 67 -16.31 12.88 4.92
CA LEU A 67 -15.39 11.88 4.39
C LEU A 67 -14.62 11.13 5.50
N SER A 68 -14.64 11.62 6.74
CA SER A 68 -13.85 11.07 7.85
C SER A 68 -12.37 10.90 7.45
N TRP A 69 -11.76 9.75 7.73
CA TRP A 69 -10.36 9.48 7.37
C TRP A 69 -10.05 9.62 5.88
N LYS A 70 -11.05 9.48 4.97
CA LYS A 70 -10.85 9.68 3.52
C LYS A 70 -10.51 11.12 3.17
N LEU A 71 -10.72 12.07 4.10
CA LEU A 71 -10.23 13.43 3.98
C LEU A 71 -8.72 13.48 3.82
N ALA A 72 -7.95 12.56 4.42
CA ALA A 72 -6.49 12.50 4.30
C ALA A 72 -6.01 12.40 2.83
N ASP A 73 -6.84 11.80 1.98
CA ASP A 73 -6.59 11.53 0.57
C ASP A 73 -7.43 12.38 -0.39
N ALA A 74 -8.18 13.33 0.15
CA ALA A 74 -9.11 14.14 -0.63
C ALA A 74 -8.38 14.99 -1.68
N THR A 75 -8.90 14.92 -2.90
CA THR A 75 -8.56 15.81 -4.01
C THR A 75 -9.88 16.18 -4.71
N PRO A 76 -9.96 17.30 -5.46
CA PRO A 76 -11.18 17.68 -6.18
C PRO A 76 -11.73 16.52 -7.03
N ARG A 77 -10.85 15.74 -7.66
CA ARG A 77 -11.25 14.56 -8.43
C ARG A 77 -11.78 13.43 -7.54
N ARG A 78 -11.06 13.07 -6.46
CA ARG A 78 -11.45 11.96 -5.59
C ARG A 78 -12.76 12.21 -4.85
N ILE A 79 -13.02 13.45 -4.40
CA ILE A 79 -14.29 13.77 -3.73
C ILE A 79 -15.47 13.70 -4.71
N LEU A 80 -15.30 14.06 -5.98
CA LEU A 80 -16.34 13.94 -7.00
C LEU A 80 -16.61 12.49 -7.45
N LEU A 81 -15.67 11.58 -7.21
CA LEU A 81 -15.85 10.14 -7.43
C LEU A 81 -16.43 9.42 -6.19
N ASN A 82 -16.47 10.09 -5.03
CA ASN A 82 -16.99 9.53 -3.80
C ASN A 82 -18.52 9.66 -3.76
N SER A 83 -19.20 8.51 -3.73
CA SER A 83 -20.67 8.45 -3.75
C SER A 83 -21.31 9.15 -2.56
N ALA A 84 -20.75 9.01 -1.35
CA ALA A 84 -21.27 9.67 -0.15
C ALA A 84 -21.14 11.19 -0.23
N PHE A 85 -20.00 11.69 -0.72
CA PHE A 85 -19.79 13.12 -0.95
C PHE A 85 -20.76 13.68 -1.99
N ILE A 86 -20.92 12.99 -3.12
CA ILE A 86 -21.87 13.40 -4.17
C ILE A 86 -23.30 13.38 -3.63
N GLN A 87 -23.69 12.39 -2.84
CA GLN A 87 -25.01 12.34 -2.24
C GLN A 87 -25.24 13.50 -1.26
N ALA A 88 -24.26 13.82 -0.43
CA ALA A 88 -24.31 14.96 0.49
C ALA A 88 -24.39 16.29 -0.28
N LEU A 89 -23.62 16.44 -1.37
CA LEU A 89 -23.66 17.60 -2.24
C LEU A 89 -25.02 17.75 -2.92
N ARG A 90 -25.61 16.65 -3.41
CA ARG A 90 -26.96 16.67 -4.00
C ARG A 90 -28.00 17.13 -2.99
N ALA A 91 -27.94 16.62 -1.76
CA ALA A 91 -28.84 17.04 -0.69
C ALA A 91 -28.68 18.54 -0.37
N GLN A 92 -27.44 19.01 -0.32
CA GLN A 92 -27.13 20.42 -0.05
C GLN A 92 -27.64 21.38 -1.14
N LEU A 93 -27.79 20.91 -2.38
CA LEU A 93 -28.23 21.68 -3.54
C LEU A 93 -29.69 21.46 -3.93
N ASP A 94 -30.45 20.64 -3.19
CA ASP A 94 -31.77 20.11 -3.61
C ASP A 94 -31.74 19.56 -5.06
N TRP A 95 -30.70 18.77 -5.36
CA TRP A 95 -30.34 18.43 -6.74
C TRP A 95 -31.23 17.32 -7.32
N LYS A 96 -32.08 17.70 -8.29
CA LYS A 96 -33.09 16.82 -8.92
C LYS A 96 -32.66 16.23 -10.27
N GLU A 97 -31.56 16.71 -10.85
CA GLU A 97 -31.12 16.24 -12.17
C GLU A 97 -30.52 14.83 -12.11
N THR A 98 -30.61 14.10 -13.22
CA THR A 98 -30.02 12.76 -13.36
C THR A 98 -28.49 12.78 -13.33
N ARG A 99 -27.86 13.84 -13.88
CA ARG A 99 -26.41 14.02 -13.79
C ARG A 99 -25.98 14.36 -12.37
N ASN A 100 -24.74 13.99 -12.03
CA ASN A 100 -24.14 14.40 -10.75
C ASN A 100 -23.77 15.89 -10.79
N PRO A 101 -23.96 16.61 -9.66
CA PRO A 101 -23.48 17.96 -9.53
C PRO A 101 -21.95 17.99 -9.53
N SER A 102 -21.41 19.10 -10.04
CA SER A 102 -20.00 19.49 -9.96
C SER A 102 -19.78 20.46 -8.80
N LEU A 103 -18.51 20.72 -8.45
CA LEU A 103 -18.21 21.74 -7.42
C LEU A 103 -18.63 23.15 -7.85
N SER A 104 -18.65 23.46 -9.16
CA SER A 104 -19.14 24.74 -9.66
C SER A 104 -20.63 24.96 -9.43
N ASP A 105 -21.42 23.89 -9.29
CA ASP A 105 -22.85 23.99 -8.96
C ASP A 105 -23.06 24.41 -7.49
N LEU A 106 -22.09 24.14 -6.61
CA LEU A 106 -22.07 24.71 -5.26
C LEU A 106 -21.71 26.20 -5.28
N HIS A 107 -20.66 26.55 -6.03
CA HIS A 107 -20.31 27.94 -6.31
C HIS A 107 -19.31 28.01 -7.47
N PRO A 108 -19.42 28.98 -8.42
CA PRO A 108 -18.59 28.97 -9.62
C PRO A 108 -17.08 29.04 -9.36
N SER A 109 -16.63 29.66 -8.27
CA SER A 109 -15.20 29.70 -7.88
C SER A 109 -14.60 28.31 -7.64
N LEU A 110 -15.41 27.33 -7.22
CA LEU A 110 -14.98 25.96 -6.96
C LEU A 110 -14.85 25.12 -8.25
N GLY A 111 -15.29 25.65 -9.40
CA GLY A 111 -14.99 25.06 -10.71
C GLY A 111 -13.49 25.04 -11.02
N ASN A 112 -12.70 25.93 -10.40
CA ASN A 112 -11.25 25.87 -10.47
C ASN A 112 -10.72 24.81 -9.50
N SER A 113 -10.25 23.69 -10.06
CA SER A 113 -9.72 22.57 -9.27
C SER A 113 -8.52 22.95 -8.39
N ASN A 114 -7.65 23.87 -8.82
CA ASN A 114 -6.53 24.32 -7.98
C ASN A 114 -7.03 25.13 -6.77
N HIS A 115 -8.09 25.93 -6.96
CA HIS A 115 -8.71 26.67 -5.86
C HIS A 115 -9.42 25.74 -4.88
N ALA A 116 -10.19 24.77 -5.38
CA ALA A 116 -10.81 23.73 -4.55
C ALA A 116 -9.75 22.92 -3.77
N GLN A 117 -8.64 22.55 -4.42
CA GLN A 117 -7.54 21.84 -3.76
C GLN A 117 -6.93 22.65 -2.62
N ARG A 118 -6.77 23.97 -2.74
CA ARG A 118 -6.27 24.81 -1.63
C ARG A 118 -7.20 24.78 -0.41
N LEU A 119 -8.52 24.83 -0.62
CA LEU A 119 -9.49 24.74 0.47
C LEU A 119 -9.46 23.36 1.14
N ILE A 120 -9.34 22.30 0.34
CA ILE A 120 -9.17 20.92 0.84
C ILE A 120 -7.89 20.83 1.67
N ASN A 121 -6.76 21.32 1.15
CA ASN A 121 -5.47 21.28 1.85
C ASN A 121 -5.50 22.05 3.17
N SER A 122 -6.21 23.20 3.22
CA SER A 122 -6.38 23.95 4.47
C SER A 122 -7.07 23.09 5.52
N LEU A 123 -8.18 22.44 5.16
CA LEU A 123 -8.91 21.59 6.09
C LEU A 123 -8.11 20.32 6.46
N GLN A 124 -7.38 19.73 5.52
CA GLN A 124 -6.48 18.61 5.80
C GLN A 124 -5.39 18.98 6.79
N PHE A 125 -4.83 20.20 6.71
CA PHE A 125 -3.83 20.67 7.66
C PHE A 125 -4.42 20.84 9.06
N ASP A 126 -5.67 21.32 9.16
CA ASP A 126 -6.36 21.47 10.44
C ASP A 126 -6.67 20.11 11.08
N GLU A 127 -7.15 19.14 10.29
CA GLU A 127 -7.54 17.79 10.76
C GLU A 127 -6.33 16.86 10.97
N PHE A 128 -5.26 17.04 10.19
CA PHE A 128 -4.04 16.25 10.22
C PHE A 128 -2.82 17.17 10.39
N PRO A 129 -2.62 17.77 11.58
CA PRO A 129 -1.55 18.75 11.81
C PRO A 129 -0.14 18.16 11.63
N SER A 130 0.04 16.87 11.89
CA SER A 130 1.28 16.12 11.63
C SER A 130 1.41 15.64 10.17
N GLY A 131 0.48 16.03 9.30
CA GLY A 131 0.38 15.58 7.92
C GLY A 131 -0.21 14.18 7.75
N THR A 132 -0.23 13.69 6.52
CA THR A 132 -0.81 12.39 6.12
C THR A 132 0.25 11.37 5.71
N GLY A 133 1.53 11.72 5.86
CA GLY A 133 2.70 10.86 5.62
C GLY A 133 3.18 10.13 6.88
N PHE A 134 4.49 9.85 6.94
CA PHE A 134 5.10 9.11 8.05
C PHE A 134 4.95 9.79 9.41
N GLU A 135 5.16 11.11 9.50
CA GLU A 135 4.97 11.88 10.74
C GLU A 135 3.52 11.77 11.27
N GLY A 136 2.54 11.74 10.37
CA GLY A 136 1.14 11.49 10.72
C GLY A 136 0.92 10.09 11.27
N ALA A 137 1.61 9.09 10.72
CA ALA A 137 1.56 7.71 11.23
C ALA A 137 2.23 7.56 12.59
N ILE A 138 3.38 8.22 12.83
CA ILE A 138 4.03 8.27 14.16
C ILE A 138 3.06 8.88 15.19
N HIS A 139 2.48 10.04 14.87
CA HIS A 139 1.54 10.71 15.76
C HIS A 139 0.32 9.83 16.08
N LEU A 140 -0.19 9.09 15.08
CA LEU A 140 -1.30 8.16 15.30
C LEU A 140 -0.86 6.94 16.12
N ALA A 141 0.35 6.41 15.91
CA ALA A 141 0.92 5.35 16.75
C ALA A 141 1.01 5.79 18.22
N THR A 142 1.49 7.01 18.50
CA THR A 142 1.52 7.54 19.88
C THR A 142 0.13 7.66 20.49
N LYS A 143 -0.92 7.97 19.70
CA LYS A 143 -2.30 7.93 20.19
C LYS A 143 -2.75 6.51 20.51
N HIS A 144 -2.35 5.54 19.69
CA HIS A 144 -2.66 4.13 19.92
C HIS A 144 -1.94 3.55 21.14
N ASP A 145 -0.74 4.04 21.48
CA ASP A 145 -0.02 3.62 22.70
C ASP A 145 -0.78 3.98 23.99
N LEU A 146 -1.70 4.95 23.93
CA LEU A 146 -2.56 5.35 25.04
C LEU A 146 -3.86 4.54 25.13
N LEU A 147 -4.17 3.72 24.11
CA LEU A 147 -5.36 2.90 24.08
C LEU A 147 -5.13 1.55 24.76
N PRO A 148 -6.19 0.89 25.24
CA PRO A 148 -6.14 -0.53 25.57
C PRO A 148 -5.63 -1.36 24.37
N VAL A 149 -4.83 -2.40 24.63
CA VAL A 149 -4.20 -3.25 23.58
C VAL A 149 -5.20 -3.80 22.56
N ASN A 150 -6.43 -4.11 22.99
CA ASN A 150 -7.51 -4.60 22.13
C ASN A 150 -8.09 -3.56 21.17
N GLU A 151 -7.80 -2.27 21.39
CA GLU A 151 -8.20 -1.13 20.55
C GLU A 151 -7.02 -0.61 19.70
N CYS A 152 -5.78 -1.02 20.00
CA CYS A 152 -4.60 -0.65 19.22
C CYS A 152 -4.58 -1.39 17.87
N TYR A 153 -4.73 -0.65 16.78
CA TYR A 153 -4.42 -1.14 15.44
C TYR A 153 -2.99 -0.86 14.99
N ILE A 154 -2.50 0.38 15.08
CA ILE A 154 -1.09 0.69 14.81
C ILE A 154 -0.27 0.30 16.03
N ARG A 155 0.74 -0.54 15.81
CA ARG A 155 1.57 -1.14 16.87
C ARG A 155 3.00 -0.61 16.88
N CYS A 156 3.45 -0.09 15.76
CA CYS A 156 4.79 0.46 15.59
C CYS A 156 4.79 1.43 14.40
N ALA A 157 5.54 2.54 14.54
CA ALA A 157 5.88 3.46 13.47
C ALA A 157 7.31 3.98 13.71
N GLU A 158 8.30 3.30 13.14
CA GLU A 158 9.71 3.43 13.50
C GLU A 158 10.62 3.69 12.31
N THR A 159 11.78 4.28 12.59
CA THR A 159 12.88 4.42 11.63
C THR A 159 14.10 3.65 12.10
N HIS A 160 14.61 2.75 11.27
CA HIS A 160 15.81 1.97 11.54
C HIS A 160 16.94 2.37 10.58
N GLN A 161 18.16 2.44 11.08
CA GLN A 161 19.34 2.60 10.24
C GLN A 161 19.72 1.25 9.64
N LEU A 162 19.82 1.18 8.31
CA LEU A 162 20.29 -0.02 7.63
C LEU A 162 21.82 0.07 7.45
N PRO A 163 22.57 -0.99 7.78
CA PRO A 163 23.99 -1.03 7.50
C PRO A 163 24.20 -1.01 5.98
N THR A 164 24.86 0.02 5.46
CA THR A 164 25.26 0.10 4.05
C THR A 164 26.73 -0.28 3.89
N GLN A 165 27.06 -0.90 2.77
CA GLN A 165 28.45 -1.21 2.40
C GLN A 165 29.25 0.05 2.00
N SER A 166 28.62 1.22 1.96
CA SER A 166 29.22 2.50 1.60
C SER A 166 29.14 3.44 2.80
N VAL A 167 30.32 3.85 3.28
CA VAL A 167 30.52 4.74 4.46
C VAL A 167 29.86 6.12 4.28
N THR A 168 29.40 6.47 3.07
CA THR A 168 28.90 7.81 2.73
C THR A 168 27.38 7.95 2.63
N LEU A 169 26.60 6.87 2.70
CA LEU A 169 25.13 6.93 2.65
C LEU A 169 24.51 5.91 3.61
N THR A 170 24.05 6.34 4.78
CA THR A 170 23.17 5.53 5.64
C THR A 170 21.78 5.52 5.02
N SER A 171 21.30 4.35 4.59
CA SER A 171 19.90 4.22 4.17
C SER A 171 19.03 3.95 5.39
N SER A 172 17.97 4.73 5.56
CA SER A 172 16.99 4.54 6.63
C SER A 172 15.81 3.72 6.14
N LEU A 173 15.43 2.70 6.89
CA LEU A 173 14.14 2.03 6.78
C LEU A 173 13.11 2.81 7.58
N GLN A 174 11.99 3.17 6.98
CA GLN A 174 10.79 3.56 7.72
C GLN A 174 9.82 2.39 7.68
N LEU A 175 9.25 2.07 8.83
CA LEU A 175 8.41 0.90 9.04
C LEU A 175 7.17 1.30 9.85
N VAL A 176 5.99 0.90 9.39
CA VAL A 176 4.75 0.97 10.18
C VAL A 176 4.13 -0.42 10.22
N ILE A 177 3.77 -0.90 11.41
CA ILE A 177 3.11 -2.20 11.60
C ILE A 177 1.72 -1.98 12.19
N CYS A 178 0.72 -2.61 11.55
CA CYS A 178 -0.68 -2.54 11.89
C CYS A 178 -1.23 -3.95 12.16
N MET A 179 -1.66 -4.19 13.40
CA MET A 179 -2.16 -5.48 13.88
C MET A 179 -3.12 -5.24 15.05
N THR A 180 -4.37 -5.70 14.94
CA THR A 180 -5.26 -5.78 16.11
C THR A 180 -4.92 -7.00 16.96
N GLN A 181 -5.34 -7.02 18.22
CA GLN A 181 -5.17 -8.19 19.08
C GLN A 181 -5.75 -9.48 18.47
N ARG A 182 -6.89 -9.39 17.77
CA ARG A 182 -7.50 -10.54 17.10
C ARG A 182 -6.64 -11.08 15.95
N MET A 183 -6.01 -10.18 15.18
CA MET A 183 -5.10 -10.56 14.09
C MET A 183 -3.86 -11.28 14.66
N LEU A 184 -3.33 -10.82 15.80
CA LEU A 184 -2.20 -11.47 16.48
C LEU A 184 -2.54 -12.90 16.91
N TRP A 185 -3.69 -13.11 17.56
CA TRP A 185 -4.13 -14.46 17.94
C TRP A 185 -4.27 -15.38 16.73
N HIS A 186 -4.82 -14.86 15.63
CA HIS A 186 -4.94 -15.63 14.39
C HIS A 186 -3.56 -15.98 13.81
N LEU A 187 -2.65 -15.01 13.74
CA LEU A 187 -1.28 -15.20 13.28
C LEU A 187 -0.54 -16.28 14.07
N MET A 188 -0.68 -16.29 15.40
CA MET A 188 0.00 -17.23 16.28
C MET A 188 -0.54 -18.66 16.18
N GLN A 189 -1.78 -18.84 15.72
CA GLN A 189 -2.41 -20.15 15.52
C GLN A 189 -2.25 -20.68 14.08
N ALA A 190 -1.84 -19.83 13.14
CA ALA A 190 -1.73 -20.18 11.74
C ALA A 190 -0.66 -21.25 11.50
N LYS A 191 -1.05 -22.32 10.78
CA LYS A 191 -0.13 -23.35 10.31
C LYS A 191 0.49 -23.01 8.96
N GLN A 192 -0.22 -22.22 8.16
CA GLN A 192 0.22 -21.82 6.83
C GLN A 192 0.03 -20.32 6.70
N LEU A 193 1.11 -19.63 6.37
CA LEU A 193 1.08 -18.19 6.13
C LEU A 193 1.29 -17.91 4.65
N LEU A 194 0.67 -16.86 4.15
CA LEU A 194 0.97 -16.30 2.86
C LEU A 194 1.48 -14.87 3.05
N ILE A 195 2.45 -14.50 2.23
CA ILE A 195 2.97 -13.15 2.15
C ILE A 195 2.53 -12.58 0.82
N ASP A 196 1.85 -11.45 0.88
CA ASP A 196 1.65 -10.60 -0.28
C ASP A 196 2.31 -9.23 -0.11
N THR A 197 2.75 -8.66 -1.22
CA THR A 197 3.25 -7.29 -1.22
C THR A 197 2.75 -6.49 -2.41
N SER A 198 2.41 -5.22 -2.16
CA SER A 198 1.86 -4.30 -3.15
C SER A 198 2.56 -2.95 -3.09
N PHE A 199 2.76 -2.34 -4.26
CA PHE A 199 3.32 -0.98 -4.42
C PHE A 199 2.27 0.03 -4.89
N LYS A 200 1.03 -0.42 -5.11
CA LYS A 200 0.00 0.38 -5.78
C LYS A 200 -0.84 1.18 -4.80
N CYS A 201 -1.05 0.64 -3.60
CA CYS A 201 -1.98 1.21 -2.63
C CYS A 201 -1.46 2.55 -2.10
N VAL A 202 -0.23 2.57 -1.54
CA VAL A 202 0.37 3.74 -0.91
C VAL A 202 1.57 4.23 -1.71
N HIS A 203 1.59 5.51 -2.05
CA HIS A 203 2.66 6.07 -2.87
C HIS A 203 4.00 6.13 -2.11
N GLY A 204 5.03 5.47 -2.64
CA GLY A 204 6.38 5.47 -2.06
C GLY A 204 6.60 4.43 -0.95
N TRP A 205 5.61 3.56 -0.70
CA TRP A 205 5.66 2.52 0.30
C TRP A 205 5.36 1.15 -0.33
N GLN A 206 6.04 0.12 0.16
CA GLN A 206 5.63 -1.26 -0.02
C GLN A 206 4.64 -1.60 1.08
N GLU A 207 3.43 -1.96 0.71
CA GLU A 207 2.47 -2.61 1.58
C GLU A 207 2.82 -4.10 1.64
N PHE A 208 2.91 -4.63 2.86
CA PHE A 208 3.24 -6.02 3.17
C PHE A 208 2.10 -6.60 3.99
N GLU A 209 1.57 -7.74 3.55
CA GLU A 209 0.51 -8.46 4.24
C GLU A 209 1.02 -9.86 4.61
N LEU A 210 0.85 -10.22 5.87
CA LEU A 210 1.04 -11.57 6.36
C LEU A 210 -0.35 -12.14 6.67
N GLU A 211 -0.80 -13.08 5.86
CA GLU A 211 -2.16 -13.60 5.89
C GLU A 211 -2.18 -15.11 6.13
N SER A 212 -3.33 -15.63 6.52
CA SER A 212 -3.60 -17.06 6.57
C SER A 212 -5.01 -17.36 6.08
N TRP A 213 -5.20 -18.56 5.53
CA TRP A 213 -6.50 -19.01 5.09
C TRP A 213 -7.31 -19.56 6.26
N ASP A 214 -8.44 -18.91 6.55
CA ASP A 214 -9.40 -19.42 7.51
C ASP A 214 -10.37 -20.39 6.82
N ILE A 215 -10.19 -21.67 7.13
CA ILE A 215 -11.01 -22.76 6.58
C ILE A 215 -12.46 -22.66 7.07
N ALA A 216 -12.71 -22.20 8.30
CA ALA A 216 -14.06 -22.15 8.85
C ALA A 216 -14.94 -21.13 8.12
N HIS A 217 -14.35 -20.02 7.69
CA HIS A 217 -15.06 -18.93 7.00
C HIS A 217 -14.73 -18.83 5.51
N MET A 218 -13.85 -19.70 5.00
CA MET A 218 -13.42 -19.76 3.60
C MET A 218 -12.94 -18.40 3.06
N LYS A 219 -12.13 -17.70 3.86
CA LYS A 219 -11.57 -16.40 3.51
C LYS A 219 -10.13 -16.25 3.98
N SER A 220 -9.39 -15.36 3.32
CA SER A 220 -8.09 -14.93 3.85
C SER A 220 -8.33 -13.99 5.03
N ILE A 221 -7.52 -14.15 6.07
CA ILE A 221 -7.49 -13.26 7.23
C ILE A 221 -6.08 -12.73 7.36
N ILE A 222 -5.98 -11.42 7.53
CA ILE A 222 -4.71 -10.72 7.67
C ILE A 222 -4.28 -10.83 9.13
N GLY A 223 -3.12 -11.45 9.34
CA GLY A 223 -2.46 -11.52 10.64
C GLY A 223 -1.60 -10.30 10.91
N ALA A 224 -0.98 -9.72 9.87
CA ALA A 224 -0.22 -8.48 9.95
C ALA A 224 -0.34 -7.67 8.67
N ARG A 225 -0.47 -6.34 8.80
CA ARG A 225 -0.25 -5.40 7.71
C ARG A 225 0.90 -4.49 8.07
N ALA A 226 1.80 -4.23 7.13
CA ALA A 226 2.91 -3.32 7.33
C ALA A 226 3.17 -2.46 6.11
N PHE A 227 3.76 -1.29 6.35
CA PHE A 227 4.24 -0.39 5.31
C PHE A 227 5.75 -0.20 5.50
N THR A 228 6.54 -0.50 4.47
CA THR A 228 8.00 -0.39 4.48
C THR A 228 8.53 0.39 3.28
N THR A 229 9.59 1.17 3.47
CA THR A 229 10.28 1.90 2.39
C THR A 229 11.43 1.11 1.75
N SER A 230 11.75 -0.08 2.26
CA SER A 230 12.88 -0.89 1.77
C SER A 230 12.51 -2.36 1.61
N GLN A 231 12.92 -2.94 0.48
CA GLN A 231 12.76 -4.37 0.20
C GLN A 231 14.01 -5.20 0.55
N SER A 232 15.02 -4.61 1.18
CA SER A 232 16.27 -5.32 1.49
C SER A 232 16.03 -6.51 2.44
N ALA A 233 16.97 -7.46 2.48
CA ALA A 233 16.90 -8.57 3.42
C ALA A 233 16.92 -8.10 4.88
N GLN A 234 17.73 -7.09 5.18
CA GLN A 234 17.78 -6.49 6.52
C GLN A 234 16.46 -5.83 6.89
N ALA A 235 15.81 -5.14 5.95
CA ALA A 235 14.50 -4.55 6.20
C ALA A 235 13.43 -5.61 6.50
N HIS A 236 13.42 -6.71 5.74
CA HIS A 236 12.52 -7.82 6.02
C HIS A 236 12.84 -8.55 7.33
N PHE A 237 14.12 -8.66 7.71
CA PHE A 237 14.52 -9.17 9.02
C PHE A 237 13.88 -8.35 10.15
N ILE A 238 14.07 -7.01 10.13
CA ILE A 238 13.50 -6.10 11.12
C ILE A 238 11.97 -6.19 11.12
N LEU A 239 11.35 -6.21 9.92
CA LEU A 239 9.91 -6.36 9.77
C LEU A 239 9.38 -7.64 10.43
N PHE A 240 9.98 -8.80 10.14
CA PHE A 240 9.57 -10.06 10.76
C PHE A 240 9.82 -10.06 12.26
N GLN A 241 10.96 -9.54 12.70
CA GLN A 241 11.30 -9.42 14.11
C GLN A 241 10.22 -8.64 14.85
N GLN A 242 9.91 -7.43 14.40
CA GLN A 242 8.91 -6.57 15.03
C GLN A 242 7.52 -7.22 15.04
N ILE A 243 7.07 -7.80 13.92
CA ILE A 243 5.77 -8.50 13.86
C ILE A 243 5.66 -9.60 14.91
N PHE A 244 6.69 -10.46 15.02
CA PHE A 244 6.63 -11.60 15.95
C PHE A 244 6.94 -11.21 17.40
N GLU A 245 7.73 -10.16 17.65
CA GLU A 245 7.93 -9.59 18.99
C GLU A 245 6.62 -9.00 19.53
N ILE A 246 5.90 -8.22 18.72
CA ILE A 246 4.58 -7.67 19.07
C ILE A 246 3.59 -8.83 19.35
N ALA A 247 3.54 -9.83 18.47
CA ALA A 247 2.65 -10.98 18.66
C ALA A 247 2.98 -11.80 19.91
N SER A 248 4.27 -11.97 20.22
CA SER A 248 4.69 -12.73 21.40
C SER A 248 4.41 -11.96 22.69
N ALA A 249 4.63 -10.63 22.70
CA ALA A 249 4.34 -9.79 23.85
C ALA A 249 2.85 -9.79 24.22
N ASP A 250 1.96 -9.75 23.22
CA ASP A 250 0.51 -9.70 23.44
C ASP A 250 -0.12 -11.04 23.78
N THR A 251 0.36 -12.12 23.16
CA THR A 251 -0.24 -13.46 23.32
C THR A 251 0.43 -14.25 24.44
N GLY A 252 1.62 -13.85 24.88
CA GLY A 252 2.47 -14.62 25.79
C GLY A 252 3.06 -15.89 25.16
N CYS A 253 2.85 -16.10 23.86
CA CYS A 253 3.32 -17.28 23.13
C CYS A 253 4.50 -16.89 22.22
N THR A 254 5.57 -17.67 22.24
CA THR A 254 6.66 -17.49 21.27
C THR A 254 6.24 -18.05 19.90
N VAL A 255 6.61 -17.36 18.83
CA VAL A 255 6.41 -17.91 17.48
C VAL A 255 7.19 -19.21 17.32
N GLN A 256 6.52 -20.26 16.82
CA GLN A 256 7.15 -21.54 16.54
C GLN A 256 7.04 -21.88 15.06
N PHE A 257 8.08 -22.54 14.57
CA PHE A 257 8.12 -23.14 13.24
C PHE A 257 8.21 -24.66 13.39
N HIS A 258 7.36 -25.37 12.67
CA HIS A 258 7.20 -26.82 12.78
C HIS A 258 8.51 -27.56 12.52
N TYR A 259 9.30 -27.12 11.54
CA TYR A 259 10.58 -27.75 11.23
C TYR A 259 11.64 -27.63 12.34
N MET A 260 11.54 -26.63 13.22
CA MET A 260 12.46 -26.44 14.34
C MET A 260 11.91 -27.00 15.65
N HIS A 261 10.60 -26.87 15.88
CA HIS A 261 9.98 -27.10 17.19
C HIS A 261 9.03 -28.30 17.21
N GLY A 262 8.71 -28.89 16.05
CA GLY A 262 7.66 -29.90 15.92
C GLY A 262 6.24 -29.31 15.90
N GLU A 263 6.06 -28.02 16.19
CA GLU A 263 4.77 -27.33 16.23
C GLU A 263 4.85 -25.89 15.67
N GLY A 264 3.69 -25.24 15.51
CA GLY A 264 3.57 -23.90 14.95
C GLY A 264 3.45 -23.85 13.42
N ILE A 265 4.05 -22.83 12.82
CA ILE A 265 3.98 -22.52 11.38
C ILE A 265 4.70 -23.62 10.59
N GLN A 266 3.96 -24.29 9.70
CA GLN A 266 4.46 -25.33 8.83
C GLN A 266 5.01 -24.77 7.54
N THR A 267 4.32 -23.79 6.93
CA THR A 267 4.73 -23.22 5.65
C THR A 267 4.50 -21.72 5.54
N ILE A 268 5.33 -21.08 4.73
CA ILE A 268 5.17 -19.69 4.28
C ILE A 268 5.15 -19.69 2.75
N ILE A 269 4.10 -19.14 2.17
CA ILE A 269 3.90 -19.01 0.72
C ILE A 269 4.13 -17.57 0.31
N ALA A 270 4.97 -17.31 -0.68
CA ALA A 270 5.27 -15.94 -1.11
C ALA A 270 5.60 -15.83 -2.60
N ASP A 271 5.70 -14.61 -3.14
CA ASP A 271 6.01 -14.35 -4.55
C ASP A 271 7.46 -14.66 -4.96
N GLY A 272 8.33 -14.95 -3.98
CA GLY A 272 9.73 -15.31 -4.19
C GLY A 272 10.69 -14.13 -4.19
N HIS A 273 10.32 -12.99 -3.62
CA HIS A 273 11.23 -11.87 -3.46
C HIS A 273 12.45 -12.23 -2.58
N LYS A 274 13.67 -12.04 -3.10
CA LYS A 274 14.93 -12.42 -2.43
C LYS A 274 15.07 -11.83 -1.03
N GLY A 275 14.67 -10.58 -0.85
CA GLY A 275 14.73 -9.89 0.43
C GLY A 275 13.85 -10.54 1.49
N GLN A 276 12.67 -11.04 1.11
CA GLN A 276 11.75 -11.70 2.05
C GLN A 276 12.34 -13.01 2.54
N GLY A 277 12.78 -13.87 1.60
CA GLY A 277 13.38 -15.16 1.94
C GLY A 277 14.62 -14.98 2.82
N LEU A 278 15.55 -14.11 2.42
CA LEU A 278 16.78 -13.88 3.16
C LEU A 278 16.56 -13.21 4.51
N GLY A 279 15.69 -12.18 4.58
CA GLY A 279 15.33 -11.54 5.84
C GLY A 279 14.68 -12.52 6.83
N LYS A 280 13.82 -13.42 6.33
CA LYS A 280 13.21 -14.46 7.16
C LYS A 280 14.23 -15.46 7.69
N TYR A 281 15.16 -15.90 6.84
CA TYR A 281 16.24 -16.77 7.26
C TYR A 281 17.07 -16.14 8.39
N ILE A 282 17.49 -14.88 8.22
CA ILE A 282 18.25 -14.14 9.24
C ILE A 282 17.45 -14.08 10.53
N PHE A 283 16.14 -13.81 10.47
CA PHE A 283 15.27 -13.77 11.64
C PHE A 283 15.31 -15.09 12.42
N LEU A 284 15.11 -16.21 11.73
CA LEU A 284 15.07 -17.54 12.36
C LEU A 284 16.43 -18.01 12.90
N HIS A 285 17.54 -17.41 12.43
CA HIS A 285 18.90 -17.84 12.77
C HIS A 285 19.69 -16.72 13.45
N SER A 286 19.00 -15.73 14.03
CA SER A 286 19.60 -14.59 14.74
C SER A 286 20.16 -15.02 16.10
N GLU A 287 21.08 -16.00 16.10
CA GLU A 287 22.01 -16.25 17.19
C GLU A 287 23.38 -15.62 16.85
N PRO A 288 24.17 -15.17 17.84
CA PRO A 288 25.46 -14.50 17.60
C PRO A 288 26.46 -15.31 16.73
N ALA A 289 26.34 -16.64 16.71
CA ALA A 289 27.30 -17.54 16.09
C ALA A 289 27.14 -17.73 14.57
N THR A 290 25.98 -17.40 13.99
CA THR A 290 25.71 -17.58 12.54
C THR A 290 26.18 -16.40 11.69
N MET A 291 26.39 -15.22 12.28
CA MET A 291 26.83 -14.01 11.57
C MET A 291 28.31 -13.97 11.21
N THR A 292 29.15 -14.82 11.81
CA THR A 292 30.60 -14.88 11.57
C THR A 292 31.01 -15.91 10.50
N GLN A 293 30.06 -16.59 9.87
CA GLN A 293 30.34 -17.64 8.89
C GLN A 293 30.65 -17.06 7.50
N PRO A 294 31.49 -17.72 6.68
CA PRO A 294 31.77 -17.31 5.31
C PRO A 294 30.47 -17.17 4.48
N LEU A 295 30.41 -16.15 3.62
CA LEU A 295 29.26 -15.86 2.74
C LEU A 295 28.74 -17.09 1.96
N SER A 296 29.63 -18.01 1.57
CA SER A 296 29.28 -19.25 0.87
C SER A 296 28.53 -20.24 1.76
N PHE A 297 28.93 -20.38 3.03
CA PHE A 297 28.30 -21.26 4.01
C PHE A 297 26.94 -20.70 4.44
N ALA A 298 26.87 -19.40 4.74
CA ALA A 298 25.61 -18.72 5.04
C ALA A 298 24.59 -18.85 3.90
N THR A 299 25.04 -18.80 2.64
CA THR A 299 24.17 -19.00 1.47
C THR A 299 23.64 -20.44 1.37
N TRP A 300 24.44 -21.44 1.74
CA TRP A 300 24.01 -22.85 1.74
C TRP A 300 23.04 -23.16 2.89
N ILE A 301 23.29 -22.62 4.09
CA ILE A 301 22.34 -22.77 5.19
C ILE A 301 21.03 -22.07 4.83
N HIS A 302 21.09 -20.84 4.31
CA HIS A 302 19.91 -20.13 3.83
C HIS A 302 19.05 -20.98 2.88
N MET A 303 19.71 -21.65 1.94
CA MET A 303 19.09 -22.59 1.02
C MET A 303 18.39 -23.76 1.70
N ALA A 304 19.13 -24.46 2.58
CA ALA A 304 18.63 -25.60 3.32
C ALA A 304 17.45 -25.20 4.21
N THR A 305 17.55 -24.08 4.92
CA THR A 305 16.47 -23.59 5.79
C THR A 305 15.22 -23.21 5.00
N CYS A 306 15.34 -22.45 3.90
CA CYS A 306 14.16 -22.10 3.09
C CYS A 306 13.45 -23.35 2.56
N SER A 307 14.20 -24.41 2.24
CA SER A 307 13.60 -25.69 1.78
C SER A 307 12.79 -26.43 2.85
N GLN A 308 12.83 -26.01 4.12
CA GLN A 308 12.08 -26.64 5.22
C GLN A 308 10.67 -26.09 5.42
N PHE A 309 10.36 -24.90 4.91
CA PHE A 309 9.06 -24.26 5.14
C PHE A 309 8.60 -23.26 4.06
N TYR A 310 9.50 -22.81 3.16
CA TYR A 310 9.17 -21.76 2.19
C TYR A 310 8.68 -22.36 0.88
N CYS A 311 7.52 -21.90 0.41
CA CYS A 311 6.91 -22.28 -0.85
C CYS A 311 6.70 -21.04 -1.73
N LEU A 312 6.82 -21.19 -3.05
CA LEU A 312 6.41 -20.13 -3.96
C LEU A 312 4.90 -20.17 -4.22
N CYS A 313 4.31 -18.98 -4.25
CA CYS A 313 2.94 -18.80 -4.71
C CYS A 313 2.81 -19.25 -6.16
N LEU A 314 2.05 -20.33 -6.38
CA LEU A 314 1.88 -20.92 -7.70
C LEU A 314 1.13 -19.98 -8.67
N ALA A 315 0.24 -19.12 -8.17
CA ALA A 315 -0.44 -18.15 -9.03
C ALA A 315 0.53 -17.08 -9.53
N HIS A 316 1.30 -16.44 -8.64
CA HIS A 316 2.35 -15.51 -9.01
C HIS A 316 3.39 -16.16 -9.94
N TYR A 317 3.78 -17.41 -9.67
CA TYR A 317 4.65 -18.19 -10.55
C TYR A 317 4.07 -18.33 -11.98
N LYS A 318 2.82 -18.78 -12.09
CA LYS A 318 2.13 -18.97 -13.37
C LYS A 318 1.92 -17.64 -14.11
N CYS A 319 1.51 -16.58 -13.41
CA CYS A 319 1.35 -15.24 -13.97
C CYS A 319 2.67 -14.68 -14.50
N ASN A 320 3.77 -14.87 -13.76
CA ASN A 320 5.10 -14.47 -14.19
C ASN A 320 5.52 -15.20 -15.48
N ILE A 321 5.25 -16.50 -15.61
CA ILE A 321 5.52 -17.26 -16.85
C ILE A 321 4.61 -16.77 -17.98
N HIS A 322 3.32 -16.54 -17.72
CA HIS A 322 2.37 -16.06 -18.72
C HIS A 322 2.76 -14.68 -19.27
N SER A 323 3.38 -13.81 -18.46
CA SER A 323 3.93 -12.52 -18.92
C SER A 323 5.04 -12.67 -19.97
N LEU A 324 5.71 -13.84 -20.00
CA LEU A 324 6.77 -14.17 -20.94
C LEU A 324 6.26 -14.85 -22.22
N ARG A 325 4.95 -15.16 -22.34
CA ARG A 325 4.38 -15.95 -23.45
C ARG A 325 4.68 -15.40 -24.85
N SER A 326 4.85 -14.08 -24.98
CA SER A 326 5.21 -13.43 -26.26
C SER A 326 6.70 -13.50 -26.58
N GLN A 327 7.51 -13.93 -25.63
CA GLN A 327 8.98 -13.93 -25.66
C GLN A 327 9.59 -15.34 -25.57
N VAL A 328 8.78 -16.36 -25.27
CA VAL A 328 9.19 -17.76 -25.21
C VAL A 328 8.27 -18.61 -26.07
N LEU A 329 8.81 -19.70 -26.65
CA LEU A 329 8.01 -20.66 -27.41
C LEU A 329 7.02 -21.38 -26.48
N LYS A 330 5.88 -21.84 -27.03
CA LYS A 330 4.84 -22.52 -26.25
C LYS A 330 5.35 -23.75 -25.50
N ASP A 331 6.22 -24.54 -26.15
CA ASP A 331 6.84 -25.70 -25.52
C ASP A 331 7.76 -25.35 -24.35
N MET A 332 8.36 -24.15 -24.35
CA MET A 332 9.16 -23.66 -23.23
C MET A 332 8.27 -23.17 -22.09
N GLU A 333 7.18 -22.47 -22.42
CA GLU A 333 6.17 -22.06 -21.44
C GLU A 333 5.62 -23.29 -20.68
N ILE A 334 5.26 -24.36 -21.40
CA ILE A 334 4.80 -25.62 -20.81
C ILE A 334 5.90 -26.23 -19.94
N ALA A 335 7.13 -26.34 -20.44
CA ALA A 335 8.25 -26.90 -19.68
C ALA A 335 8.55 -26.12 -18.39
N MET A 336 8.41 -24.79 -18.42
CA MET A 336 8.55 -23.95 -17.22
C MET A 336 7.43 -24.25 -16.23
N LEU A 337 6.18 -24.36 -16.71
CA LEU A 337 5.03 -24.64 -15.84
C LEU A 337 5.11 -26.02 -15.16
N THR A 338 5.66 -27.04 -15.83
CA THR A 338 5.75 -28.41 -15.28
C THR A 338 6.78 -28.58 -14.16
N ILE A 339 7.68 -27.61 -13.94
CA ILE A 339 8.64 -27.65 -12.82
C ILE A 339 7.92 -27.62 -11.47
N ALA A 340 6.81 -26.87 -11.37
CA ALA A 340 6.05 -26.77 -10.13
C ALA A 340 5.19 -28.02 -9.93
N SER A 341 5.64 -28.93 -9.06
CA SER A 341 4.98 -30.22 -8.86
C SER A 341 5.24 -30.78 -7.45
N ALA A 342 4.23 -31.45 -6.89
CA ALA A 342 4.39 -32.30 -5.71
C ALA A 342 4.89 -33.71 -6.08
N GLU A 343 4.67 -34.14 -7.32
CA GLU A 343 5.04 -35.46 -7.83
C GLU A 343 6.37 -35.42 -8.56
N PRO A 344 7.17 -36.50 -8.52
CA PRO A 344 8.44 -36.58 -9.25
C PRO A 344 8.29 -36.28 -10.74
N HIS A 345 9.08 -35.33 -11.23
CA HIS A 345 9.09 -34.97 -12.64
C HIS A 345 9.79 -36.09 -13.46
N PRO A 346 9.17 -36.63 -14.53
CA PRO A 346 9.71 -37.78 -15.29
C PRO A 346 11.14 -37.59 -15.81
N ASP A 347 11.45 -36.39 -16.31
CA ASP A 347 12.80 -36.01 -16.72
C ASP A 347 13.09 -34.53 -16.36
N LEU A 348 13.36 -34.27 -15.07
CA LEU A 348 13.62 -32.90 -14.62
C LEU A 348 14.86 -32.30 -15.32
N GLN A 349 15.95 -33.06 -15.44
CA GLN A 349 17.19 -32.56 -16.02
C GLN A 349 17.06 -32.25 -17.51
N GLY A 350 16.32 -33.09 -18.26
CA GLY A 350 15.96 -32.81 -19.65
C GLY A 350 15.10 -31.56 -19.78
N THR A 351 14.11 -31.38 -18.90
CA THR A 351 13.29 -30.15 -18.85
C THR A 351 14.14 -28.90 -18.58
N LEU A 352 15.03 -28.92 -17.59
CA LEU A 352 15.92 -27.79 -17.30
C LEU A 352 16.86 -27.50 -18.47
N THR A 353 17.41 -28.54 -19.10
CA THR A 353 18.28 -28.41 -20.29
C THR A 353 17.52 -27.84 -21.48
N LYS A 354 16.26 -28.27 -21.69
CA LYS A 354 15.36 -27.76 -22.72
C LYS A 354 15.10 -26.27 -22.54
N ILE A 355 14.75 -25.84 -21.32
CA ILE A 355 14.52 -24.42 -20.99
C ILE A 355 15.80 -23.59 -21.18
N LYS A 356 16.96 -24.11 -20.75
CA LYS A 356 18.26 -23.44 -20.91
C LYS A 356 18.60 -23.19 -22.39
N LYS A 357 18.18 -24.08 -23.29
CA LYS A 357 18.36 -23.95 -24.74
C LYS A 357 17.19 -23.22 -25.43
N GLY A 358 16.13 -22.89 -24.70
CA GLY A 358 14.87 -22.30 -25.19
C GLY A 358 14.91 -20.81 -25.58
N GLY A 359 16.09 -20.28 -25.89
CA GLY A 359 16.32 -18.86 -26.22
C GLY A 359 16.69 -17.99 -25.01
N LYS A 360 17.04 -16.72 -25.29
CA LYS A 360 17.62 -15.78 -24.29
C LYS A 360 16.72 -15.59 -23.07
N LYS A 361 15.41 -15.43 -23.27
CA LYS A 361 14.45 -15.14 -22.19
C LYS A 361 14.18 -16.36 -21.30
N ALA A 362 14.01 -17.54 -21.89
CA ALA A 362 13.85 -18.79 -21.14
C ALA A 362 15.13 -19.13 -20.35
N ALA A 363 16.31 -18.99 -20.98
CA ALA A 363 17.59 -19.21 -20.32
C ALA A 363 17.83 -18.22 -19.16
N ALA A 364 17.52 -16.93 -19.36
CA ALA A 364 17.65 -15.91 -18.32
C ALA A 364 16.68 -16.16 -17.15
N TRP A 365 15.44 -16.56 -17.43
CA TRP A 365 14.48 -16.96 -16.40
C TRP A 365 15.00 -18.12 -15.58
N LEU A 366 15.50 -19.18 -16.24
CA LEU A 366 16.04 -20.35 -15.54
C LEU A 366 17.27 -19.99 -14.70
N LYS A 367 18.16 -19.15 -15.26
CA LYS A 367 19.33 -18.64 -14.56
C LYS A 367 18.93 -17.88 -13.29
N ASP A 368 17.92 -17.01 -13.36
CA ASP A 368 17.39 -16.34 -12.17
C ASP A 368 16.86 -17.32 -11.13
N LYS A 369 16.16 -18.39 -11.55
CA LYS A 369 15.58 -19.37 -10.63
C LYS A 369 16.59 -20.33 -10.00
N ILE A 370 17.70 -20.59 -10.67
CA ILE A 370 18.75 -21.50 -10.14
C ILE A 370 19.86 -20.72 -9.43
N GLU A 371 20.36 -19.65 -10.05
CA GLU A 371 21.52 -18.91 -9.56
C GLU A 371 21.11 -17.67 -8.76
N GLY A 372 20.07 -16.96 -9.21
CA GLY A 372 19.63 -15.70 -8.63
C GLY A 372 18.85 -15.87 -7.32
N THR A 373 17.90 -16.79 -7.29
CA THR A 373 17.03 -17.16 -6.15
C THR A 373 17.25 -18.64 -5.88
N LYS A 374 18.38 -18.98 -5.27
CA LYS A 374 18.80 -20.38 -5.15
C LYS A 374 17.71 -21.28 -4.53
N PHE A 375 16.87 -20.75 -3.63
CA PHE A 375 15.82 -21.51 -2.93
C PHE A 375 14.56 -21.76 -3.77
N THR A 376 14.47 -21.23 -4.99
CA THR A 376 13.26 -21.32 -5.80
C THR A 376 12.90 -22.76 -6.17
N LEU A 377 13.88 -23.58 -6.56
CA LEU A 377 13.58 -24.95 -6.99
C LEU A 377 12.98 -25.79 -5.85
N PRO A 378 13.56 -25.88 -4.64
CA PRO A 378 12.92 -26.57 -3.53
C PRO A 378 11.59 -25.92 -3.11
N ALA A 379 11.41 -24.61 -3.30
CA ALA A 379 10.16 -23.92 -3.01
C ALA A 379 9.04 -24.15 -4.06
N LEU A 380 9.35 -24.72 -5.23
CA LEU A 380 8.38 -25.03 -6.29
C LEU A 380 8.15 -26.53 -6.49
N TYR A 381 9.15 -27.35 -6.16
CA TYR A 381 9.18 -28.77 -6.48
C TYR A 381 9.41 -29.58 -5.22
N GLN A 382 8.36 -30.26 -4.74
CA GLN A 382 8.35 -30.96 -3.46
C GLN A 382 9.46 -32.01 -3.34
N PRO A 383 9.81 -32.81 -4.36
CA PRO A 383 10.88 -33.79 -4.23
C PRO A 383 12.28 -33.18 -3.98
N ASN A 384 12.47 -31.88 -4.23
CA ASN A 384 13.67 -31.15 -3.82
C ASN A 384 13.49 -30.37 -2.52
N SER A 385 12.26 -30.28 -2.01
CA SER A 385 11.92 -29.66 -0.75
C SER A 385 12.18 -30.60 0.43
N LEU A 386 12.41 -30.03 1.60
CA LEU A 386 12.44 -30.77 2.87
C LEU A 386 11.09 -30.70 3.59
N ILE A 387 10.10 -29.99 3.03
CA ILE A 387 8.72 -29.98 3.53
C ILE A 387 8.07 -31.36 3.30
N PRO A 388 7.51 -31.98 4.35
CA PRO A 388 6.79 -33.24 4.22
C PRO A 388 5.66 -33.19 3.19
N LEU A 389 5.44 -34.29 2.46
CA LEU A 389 4.52 -34.34 1.33
C LEU A 389 3.08 -34.03 1.75
N GLU A 390 2.67 -34.47 2.93
CA GLU A 390 1.36 -34.20 3.53
C GLU A 390 1.16 -32.70 3.83
N ILE A 391 2.19 -32.03 4.34
CA ILE A 391 2.17 -30.58 4.58
C ILE A 391 2.14 -29.83 3.24
N TRP A 392 2.93 -30.27 2.26
CA TRP A 392 2.96 -29.68 0.93
C TRP A 392 1.61 -29.82 0.21
N LYS A 393 0.97 -31.00 0.28
CA LYS A 393 -0.35 -31.25 -0.33
C LYS A 393 -1.48 -30.51 0.38
N ALA A 394 -1.28 -30.11 1.64
CA ALA A 394 -2.23 -29.27 2.38
C ALA A 394 -2.15 -27.78 2.00
N LEU A 395 -1.20 -27.36 1.16
CA LEU A 395 -1.10 -25.97 0.71
C LEU A 395 -2.33 -25.57 -0.10
N PRO A 396 -2.85 -24.34 0.06
CA PRO A 396 -3.93 -23.84 -0.77
C PRO A 396 -3.52 -23.87 -2.25
N THR A 397 -4.28 -24.61 -3.05
CA THR A 397 -4.01 -24.81 -4.49
C THR A 397 -4.34 -23.58 -5.33
N THR A 398 -5.04 -22.59 -4.75
CA THR A 398 -5.42 -21.35 -5.41
C THR A 398 -5.26 -20.16 -4.46
N THR A 399 -4.57 -19.11 -4.90
CA THR A 399 -4.56 -17.78 -4.26
C THR A 399 -5.61 -16.85 -4.88
N ASN A 400 -6.62 -17.39 -5.56
CA ASN A 400 -7.68 -16.62 -6.23
C ASN A 400 -8.37 -15.65 -5.27
N SER A 401 -8.49 -16.01 -3.99
CA SER A 401 -9.05 -15.15 -2.96
C SER A 401 -8.16 -13.94 -2.69
N ASN A 402 -6.84 -14.15 -2.64
CA ASN A 402 -5.89 -13.07 -2.40
C ASN A 402 -5.79 -12.13 -3.62
N GLU A 403 -5.71 -12.69 -4.84
CA GLU A 403 -5.75 -11.88 -6.07
C GLU A 403 -7.05 -11.05 -6.21
N GLN A 404 -8.20 -11.60 -5.79
CA GLN A 404 -9.46 -10.88 -5.76
C GLN A 404 -9.48 -9.79 -4.69
N ALA A 405 -8.96 -10.08 -3.50
CA ALA A 405 -8.81 -9.09 -2.43
C ALA A 405 -7.98 -7.89 -2.91
N HIS A 406 -6.80 -8.12 -3.52
CA HIS A 406 -5.99 -7.04 -4.08
C HIS A 406 -6.68 -6.27 -5.20
N ARG A 407 -7.46 -6.93 -6.08
CA ARG A 407 -8.20 -6.21 -7.12
C ARG A 407 -9.28 -5.31 -6.54
N ASN A 408 -9.97 -5.77 -5.48
CA ASN A 408 -10.97 -4.97 -4.80
C ASN A 408 -10.32 -3.77 -4.07
N VAL A 409 -9.21 -4.01 -3.35
CA VAL A 409 -8.43 -2.94 -2.72
C VAL A 409 -7.86 -1.97 -3.77
N ASN A 410 -7.39 -2.42 -4.94
CA ASN A 410 -6.95 -1.46 -5.95
C ASN A 410 -8.10 -0.69 -6.62
N ARG A 411 -9.31 -1.27 -6.68
CA ARG A 411 -10.48 -0.62 -7.32
C ARG A 411 -10.98 0.58 -6.54
N ASP A 412 -10.95 0.54 -5.21
CA ASP A 412 -11.44 1.66 -4.40
C ASP A 412 -10.37 2.74 -4.12
N GLY A 413 -9.17 2.62 -4.73
CA GLY A 413 -8.14 3.67 -4.76
C GLY A 413 -6.71 3.15 -4.89
N VAL A 414 -5.87 3.85 -5.64
CA VAL A 414 -4.41 3.65 -5.73
C VAL A 414 -3.69 4.98 -5.50
N GLY A 415 -2.44 4.92 -5.02
CA GLY A 415 -1.64 6.10 -4.71
C GLY A 415 -2.21 6.93 -3.55
N LEU A 416 -2.63 6.27 -2.49
CA LEU A 416 -3.03 6.88 -1.22
C LEU A 416 -1.80 7.44 -0.49
N THR A 417 -2.06 8.39 0.40
CA THR A 417 -1.14 8.79 1.47
C THR A 417 -0.96 7.64 2.45
N LEU A 418 0.09 7.69 3.28
CA LEU A 418 0.36 6.61 4.24
C LEU A 418 -0.79 6.47 5.25
N LEU A 419 -1.24 7.59 5.82
CA LEU A 419 -2.36 7.60 6.76
C LEU A 419 -3.64 7.06 6.12
N GLY A 420 -3.90 7.44 4.86
CA GLY A 420 -4.98 6.90 4.06
C GLY A 420 -4.90 5.39 3.86
N GLY A 421 -3.71 4.86 3.56
CA GLY A 421 -3.43 3.43 3.45
C GLY A 421 -3.65 2.68 4.77
N ILE A 422 -3.17 3.21 5.88
CA ILE A 422 -3.33 2.63 7.22
C ILE A 422 -4.82 2.53 7.59
N MET A 423 -5.54 3.65 7.52
CA MET A 423 -6.96 3.70 7.88
C MET A 423 -7.81 2.84 6.94
N ARG A 424 -7.39 2.73 5.69
CA ARG A 424 -8.00 1.82 4.74
C ARG A 424 -7.78 0.37 5.13
N GLY A 425 -6.54 -0.03 5.43
CA GLY A 425 -6.22 -1.36 5.93
C GLY A 425 -7.08 -1.71 7.15
N PHE A 426 -7.20 -0.78 8.10
CA PHE A 426 -8.01 -0.97 9.31
C PHE A 426 -9.49 -1.29 9.03
N HIS A 427 -10.04 -0.83 7.90
CA HIS A 427 -11.42 -1.12 7.53
C HIS A 427 -11.61 -2.46 6.80
N TYR A 428 -10.56 -3.02 6.19
CA TYR A 428 -10.62 -4.31 5.50
C TYR A 428 -10.17 -5.47 6.37
N ASP A 429 -9.19 -5.23 7.24
CA ASP A 429 -8.64 -6.19 8.19
C ASP A 429 -9.65 -6.48 9.32
#